data_AF-A0A4Q0TZ86-F1
#
_entry.id   AF-A0A4Q0TZ86-F1
#
_cell.length_a   1.000
_cell.length_b   1.000
_cell.length_c   1.000
_cell.angle_alpha   90.00
_cell.angle_beta   90.00
_cell.angle_gamma   90.00
#
_symmetry.space_group_name_H-M   'P 1'
#
loop_
_entity.id
_entity.type
_entity.pdbx_description
1 polymer ?
#
loop_
_entity_poly.entity_id
_entity_poly.type
_entity_poly.pdbx_seq_one_letter_code
_entity_poly.pdbx_strand_id
1 'polypeptide(L)'
;MGNLIENDFQRVADLLGVEVAVVKAIQAVETGGRGGFVAPGRPVILFEGHIFWRELKKRGLNPERHIAGNENILYPKWEKGHYYGGIREYERLEKAREIHKEAADASTSWGMFQVMGFNYAMCGYGSVEEMVKDMCVGKDKQLEAFARFVKFAKLQSCLEQKDWAGFARRYNGPGYAQDQYDKKLEEAYRKFTKE
;
A
#
# COMPACT_ATOMS: atom_id res chain seq x y z
N MET A 1 12.23 -6.64 -14.48
CA MET A 1 11.92 -6.71 -13.03
C MET A 1 11.72 -8.15 -12.64
N GLY A 2 12.58 -8.67 -11.75
CA GLY A 2 12.49 -10.05 -11.28
C GLY A 2 11.26 -10.29 -10.40
N ASN A 3 10.85 -11.55 -10.30
CA ASN A 3 9.93 -11.98 -9.25
C ASN A 3 10.68 -12.03 -7.91
N LEU A 4 9.95 -11.89 -6.80
CA LEU A 4 10.52 -12.15 -5.48
C LEU A 4 11.00 -13.61 -5.43
N ILE A 5 12.19 -13.80 -4.88
CA ILE A 5 12.78 -15.13 -4.63
C ILE A 5 12.73 -15.47 -3.15
N GLU A 6 12.97 -16.73 -2.80
CA GLU A 6 12.89 -17.20 -1.42
C GLU A 6 13.72 -16.37 -0.45
N ASN A 7 14.93 -15.98 -0.86
CA ASN A 7 15.83 -15.15 -0.05
C ASN A 7 15.25 -13.76 0.26
N ASP A 8 14.41 -13.19 -0.60
CA ASP A 8 13.75 -11.92 -0.32
C ASP A 8 12.76 -12.06 0.83
N PHE A 9 11.99 -13.16 0.81
CA PHE A 9 11.04 -13.46 1.88
C PHE A 9 11.76 -13.81 3.19
N GLN A 10 12.83 -14.61 3.13
CA GLN A 10 13.63 -14.96 4.30
C GLN A 10 14.18 -13.71 5.00
N ARG A 11 14.78 -12.79 4.23
CA ARG A 11 15.34 -11.56 4.79
C ARG A 11 14.29 -10.70 5.50
N VAL A 12 13.08 -10.61 4.96
CA VAL A 12 11.99 -9.87 5.61
C VAL A 12 11.44 -10.62 6.81
N ALA A 13 11.32 -11.94 6.74
CA ALA A 13 10.93 -12.79 7.84
C ALA A 13 11.89 -12.59 9.04
N ASP A 14 13.20 -12.61 8.79
CA ASP A 14 14.24 -12.35 9.79
C ASP A 14 14.14 -10.93 10.36
N LEU A 15 13.92 -9.92 9.52
CA LEU A 15 13.78 -8.52 9.95
C LEU A 15 12.58 -8.30 10.88
N LEU A 16 11.49 -9.04 10.63
CA LEU A 16 10.23 -8.96 11.37
C LEU A 16 10.14 -9.97 12.52
N GLY A 17 11.05 -10.95 12.60
CA GLY A 17 11.01 -12.01 13.61
C GLY A 17 9.87 -13.01 13.41
N VAL A 18 9.44 -13.25 12.17
CA VAL A 18 8.30 -14.12 11.84
C VAL A 18 8.70 -15.24 10.88
N GLU A 19 7.81 -16.21 10.68
CA GLU A 19 8.02 -17.27 9.69
C GLU A 19 7.91 -16.73 8.26
N VAL A 20 8.67 -17.29 7.31
CA VAL A 20 8.56 -16.97 5.88
C VAL A 20 7.12 -17.15 5.37
N ALA A 21 6.42 -18.18 5.85
CA ALA A 21 5.02 -18.43 5.50
C ALA A 21 4.09 -17.25 5.84
N VAL A 22 4.38 -16.49 6.91
CA VAL A 22 3.62 -15.28 7.27
C VAL A 22 3.79 -14.20 6.20
N VAL A 23 5.03 -13.94 5.78
CA VAL A 23 5.33 -12.92 4.76
C VAL A 23 4.71 -13.30 3.41
N LYS A 24 4.81 -14.58 3.02
CA LYS A 24 4.16 -15.12 1.81
C LYS A 24 2.64 -15.03 1.87
N ALA A 25 2.04 -15.30 3.03
CA ALA A 25 0.59 -15.17 3.22
C ALA A 25 0.11 -13.74 2.99
N ILE A 26 0.79 -12.75 3.59
CA ILE A 26 0.46 -11.33 3.39
C ILE A 26 0.63 -10.94 1.93
N GLN A 27 1.75 -11.33 1.31
CA GLN A 27 2.00 -11.05 -0.11
C GLN A 27 0.90 -11.64 -1.00
N ALA A 28 0.44 -12.87 -0.74
CA ALA A 28 -0.63 -13.50 -1.51
C ALA A 28 -1.98 -12.78 -1.35
N VAL A 29 -2.32 -12.36 -0.12
CA VAL A 29 -3.59 -11.68 0.17
C VAL A 29 -3.62 -10.27 -0.40
N GLU A 30 -2.57 -9.47 -0.18
CA GLU A 30 -2.52 -8.06 -0.62
C GLU A 30 -2.47 -7.95 -2.15
N THR A 31 -1.81 -8.90 -2.81
CA THR A 31 -1.79 -8.92 -4.26
C THR A 31 -3.07 -9.47 -4.89
N GLY A 32 -3.81 -10.32 -4.18
CA GLY A 32 -4.88 -11.13 -4.78
C GLY A 32 -4.38 -11.95 -5.97
N GLY A 33 -3.12 -12.39 -5.93
CA GLY A 33 -2.44 -13.09 -7.02
C GLY A 33 -1.91 -12.20 -8.16
N ARG A 34 -2.09 -10.87 -8.09
CA ARG A 34 -1.58 -9.92 -9.09
C ARG A 34 -0.13 -9.53 -8.80
N GLY A 35 0.65 -9.20 -9.82
CA GLY A 35 2.02 -8.73 -9.61
C GLY A 35 2.08 -7.37 -8.91
N GLY A 36 3.27 -6.94 -8.49
CA GLY A 36 3.51 -5.58 -7.98
C GLY A 36 3.46 -4.47 -9.02
N PHE A 37 3.24 -4.81 -10.29
CA PHE A 37 3.35 -3.91 -11.43
C PHE A 37 2.21 -4.17 -12.41
N VAL A 38 1.60 -3.09 -12.92
CA VAL A 38 0.62 -3.12 -14.01
C VAL A 38 1.28 -2.93 -15.39
N ALA A 39 2.49 -2.36 -15.42
CA ALA A 39 3.36 -2.26 -16.58
C ALA A 39 4.82 -2.07 -16.11
N PRO A 40 5.83 -2.21 -16.98
CA PRO A 40 7.22 -1.92 -16.62
C PRO A 40 7.37 -0.51 -16.02
N GLY A 41 7.97 -0.41 -14.83
CA GLY A 41 8.13 0.86 -14.12
C GLY A 41 6.85 1.45 -13.52
N ARG A 42 5.70 0.77 -13.66
CA ARG A 42 4.41 1.22 -13.11
C ARG A 42 3.91 0.23 -12.07
N PRO A 43 4.19 0.46 -10.77
CA PRO A 43 3.65 -0.37 -9.71
C PRO A 43 2.12 -0.36 -9.72
N VAL A 44 1.49 -1.39 -9.14
CA VAL A 44 0.06 -1.34 -8.82
C VAL A 44 -0.16 -0.16 -7.88
N ILE A 45 -1.18 0.65 -8.15
CA ILE A 45 -1.56 1.79 -7.31
C ILE A 45 -3.06 1.83 -7.08
N LEU A 46 -3.46 2.49 -5.99
CA LEU A 46 -4.82 2.99 -5.80
C LEU A 46 -4.72 4.45 -5.35
N PHE A 47 -5.35 5.35 -6.09
CA PHE A 47 -5.35 6.78 -5.75
C PHE A 47 -6.57 7.12 -4.88
N GLU A 48 -6.32 7.76 -3.74
CA GLU A 48 -7.36 8.07 -2.75
C GLU A 48 -7.72 9.56 -2.75
N GLY A 49 -8.74 9.95 -3.52
CA GLY A 49 -9.12 11.37 -3.67
C GLY A 49 -9.53 12.07 -2.36
N HIS A 50 -10.09 11.32 -1.41
CA HIS A 50 -10.40 11.83 -0.08
C HIS A 50 -9.16 12.01 0.82
N ILE A 51 -8.12 11.22 0.58
CA ILE A 51 -6.82 11.42 1.21
C ILE A 51 -6.12 12.61 0.55
N PHE A 52 -6.25 12.77 -0.77
CA PHE A 52 -5.71 13.92 -1.50
C PHE A 52 -6.27 15.25 -0.99
N TRP A 53 -7.58 15.31 -0.77
CA TRP A 53 -8.23 16.42 -0.07
C TRP A 53 -7.54 16.76 1.26
N ARG A 54 -7.29 15.75 2.09
CA ARG A 54 -6.63 15.91 3.39
C ARG A 54 -5.16 16.32 3.26
N GLU A 55 -4.43 15.75 2.32
CA GLU A 55 -3.01 16.03 2.09
C GLU A 55 -2.78 17.44 1.52
N LEU A 56 -3.72 17.96 0.72
CA LEU A 56 -3.73 19.37 0.30
C LEU A 56 -3.93 20.30 1.50
N LYS A 57 -4.93 20.03 2.35
CA LYS A 57 -5.19 20.83 3.57
C LYS A 57 -4.00 20.84 4.52
N LYS A 58 -3.36 19.68 4.75
CA LYS A 58 -2.14 19.57 5.57
C LYS A 58 -0.98 20.44 5.07
N ARG A 59 -0.93 20.71 3.76
CA ARG A 59 0.09 21.56 3.12
C ARG A 59 -0.35 23.02 2.98
N GLY A 60 -1.47 23.41 3.58
CA GLY A 60 -1.97 24.78 3.55
C GLY A 60 -2.74 25.16 2.29
N LEU A 61 -3.05 24.20 1.41
CA LEU A 61 -3.88 24.45 0.23
C LEU A 61 -5.37 24.32 0.59
N ASN A 62 -6.19 25.09 -0.12
CA ASN A 62 -7.64 25.04 -0.06
C ASN A 62 -8.16 24.14 -1.20
N PRO A 63 -8.48 22.86 -0.94
CA PRO A 63 -8.92 21.93 -1.99
C PRO A 63 -10.24 22.36 -2.64
N GLU A 64 -11.10 23.10 -1.94
CA GLU A 64 -12.36 23.61 -2.49
C GLU A 64 -12.14 24.46 -3.76
N ARG A 65 -10.99 25.12 -3.90
CA ARG A 65 -10.62 25.90 -5.09
C ARG A 65 -10.28 25.05 -6.31
N HIS A 66 -10.03 23.76 -6.13
CA HIS A 66 -9.58 22.87 -7.19
C HIS A 66 -10.65 21.86 -7.61
N ILE A 67 -11.87 21.90 -7.06
CA ILE A 67 -12.90 20.88 -7.31
C ILE A 67 -13.35 20.87 -8.78
N ALA A 68 -13.58 22.04 -9.37
CA ALA A 68 -14.18 22.14 -10.70
C ALA A 68 -13.34 21.40 -11.75
N GLY A 69 -13.93 20.36 -12.35
CA GLY A 69 -13.26 19.48 -13.31
C GLY A 69 -12.36 18.41 -12.69
N ASN A 70 -12.27 18.30 -11.38
CA ASN A 70 -11.45 17.34 -10.62
C ASN A 70 -12.28 16.49 -9.65
N GLU A 71 -13.60 16.40 -9.84
CA GLU A 71 -14.55 15.73 -8.95
C GLU A 71 -14.21 14.23 -8.76
N ASN A 72 -13.56 13.61 -9.74
CA ASN A 72 -13.14 12.21 -9.70
C ASN A 72 -11.84 11.95 -8.91
N ILE A 73 -11.12 13.01 -8.54
CA ILE A 73 -9.83 12.93 -7.82
C ILE A 73 -9.81 13.74 -6.52
N LEU A 74 -10.82 14.56 -6.25
CA LEU A 74 -10.81 15.48 -5.12
C LEU A 74 -12.19 15.62 -4.48
N TYR A 75 -12.36 15.02 -3.31
CA TYR A 75 -13.64 14.97 -2.59
C TYR A 75 -13.41 14.82 -1.08
N PRO A 76 -14.26 15.35 -0.19
CA PRO A 76 -13.97 15.41 1.26
C PRO A 76 -14.22 14.11 2.03
N LYS A 77 -15.03 13.19 1.50
CA LYS A 77 -15.42 11.94 2.16
C LYS A 77 -15.18 10.75 1.25
N TRP A 78 -14.82 9.61 1.80
CA TRP A 78 -14.62 8.40 1.01
C TRP A 78 -15.90 8.02 0.24
N GLU A 79 -15.74 7.75 -1.06
CA GLU A 79 -16.82 7.41 -1.97
C GLU A 79 -16.34 6.33 -2.94
N LYS A 80 -17.06 5.20 -3.00
CA LYS A 80 -16.69 4.03 -3.82
C LYS A 80 -16.72 4.29 -5.33
N GLY A 81 -17.49 5.29 -5.80
CA GLY A 81 -17.78 5.48 -7.23
C GLY A 81 -16.63 5.99 -8.09
N HIS A 82 -15.54 6.49 -7.49
CA HIS A 82 -14.49 7.20 -8.22
C HIS A 82 -13.32 6.33 -8.68
N TYR A 83 -13.20 5.11 -8.19
CA TYR A 83 -12.08 4.22 -8.51
C TYR A 83 -12.25 3.59 -9.89
N TYR A 84 -11.22 3.70 -10.72
CA TYR A 84 -11.17 3.07 -12.03
C TYR A 84 -10.52 1.68 -11.94
N GLY A 85 -9.53 1.56 -11.04
CA GLY A 85 -8.76 0.34 -10.83
C GLY A 85 -7.72 0.08 -11.93
N GLY A 86 -6.73 -0.76 -11.58
CA GLY A 86 -5.67 -1.17 -12.50
C GLY A 86 -4.84 0.00 -13.02
N ILE A 87 -4.43 -0.07 -14.29
CA ILE A 87 -3.58 0.96 -14.91
C ILE A 87 -4.26 2.33 -14.99
N ARG A 88 -5.60 2.37 -15.00
CA ARG A 88 -6.37 3.62 -15.13
C ARG A 88 -6.32 4.49 -13.87
N GLU A 89 -5.89 3.95 -12.73
CA GLU A 89 -5.58 4.77 -11.56
C GLU A 89 -4.45 5.77 -11.82
N TYR A 90 -3.57 5.51 -12.79
CA TYR A 90 -2.55 6.49 -13.20
C TYR A 90 -3.18 7.73 -13.85
N GLU A 91 -4.31 7.61 -14.55
CA GLU A 91 -5.03 8.78 -15.09
C GLU A 91 -5.45 9.73 -13.94
N ARG A 92 -5.93 9.16 -12.84
CA ARG A 92 -6.33 9.89 -11.64
C ARG A 92 -5.12 10.51 -10.92
N LEU A 93 -4.05 9.73 -10.76
CA LEU A 93 -2.81 10.19 -10.13
C LEU A 93 -2.15 11.34 -10.90
N GLU A 94 -1.99 11.22 -12.22
CA GLU A 94 -1.34 12.28 -13.02
C GLU A 94 -2.15 13.58 -12.98
N LYS A 95 -3.48 13.49 -13.06
CA LYS A 95 -4.37 14.65 -12.90
C LYS A 95 -4.22 15.30 -11.51
N ALA A 96 -4.04 14.51 -10.46
CA ALA A 96 -3.79 15.05 -9.11
C ALA A 96 -2.38 15.66 -8.98
N ARG A 97 -1.38 15.12 -9.68
CA ARG A 97 -0.01 15.66 -9.71
C ARG A 97 0.06 17.04 -10.37
N GLU A 98 -0.82 17.34 -11.31
CA GLU A 98 -0.97 18.69 -11.90
C GLU A 98 -1.39 19.74 -10.85
N ILE A 99 -2.16 19.34 -9.84
CA ILE A 99 -2.55 20.23 -8.72
C ILE A 99 -1.42 20.30 -7.69
N HIS A 100 -0.96 19.15 -7.19
CA HIS A 100 0.11 19.09 -6.21
C HIS A 100 0.76 17.70 -6.16
N LYS A 101 1.92 17.56 -6.79
CA LYS A 101 2.66 16.29 -6.91
C LYS A 101 2.86 15.53 -5.59
N GLU A 102 3.44 16.17 -4.58
CA GLU A 102 3.77 15.50 -3.33
C GLU A 102 2.51 15.02 -2.57
N ALA A 103 1.46 15.83 -2.50
CA ALA A 103 0.19 15.44 -1.92
C ALA A 103 -0.47 14.30 -2.70
N ALA A 104 -0.38 14.30 -4.03
CA ALA A 104 -0.91 13.22 -4.87
C ALA A 104 -0.18 11.90 -4.61
N ASP A 105 1.15 11.95 -4.60
CA ASP A 105 2.01 10.79 -4.31
C ASP A 105 1.77 10.25 -2.89
N ALA A 106 1.59 11.15 -1.91
CA ALA A 106 1.23 10.79 -0.54
C ALA A 106 -0.17 10.17 -0.40
N SER A 107 -1.07 10.50 -1.31
CA SER A 107 -2.47 10.03 -1.31
C SER A 107 -2.68 8.75 -2.11
N THR A 108 -1.60 8.08 -2.49
CA THR A 108 -1.63 6.88 -3.32
C THR A 108 -1.05 5.72 -2.54
N SER A 109 -1.67 4.54 -2.60
CA SER A 109 -1.04 3.30 -2.16
C SER A 109 -0.16 2.72 -3.26
N TRP A 110 0.98 2.15 -2.90
CA TRP A 110 2.01 1.74 -3.87
C TRP A 110 2.38 0.26 -3.74
N GLY A 111 2.48 -0.41 -4.89
CA GLY A 111 3.06 -1.74 -5.03
C GLY A 111 2.22 -2.88 -4.48
N MET A 112 2.83 -4.07 -4.38
CA MET A 112 2.18 -5.33 -3.96
C MET A 112 1.47 -5.25 -2.62
N PHE A 113 2.03 -4.47 -1.69
CA PHE A 113 1.55 -4.38 -0.32
C PHE A 113 0.66 -3.16 -0.08
N GLN A 114 0.40 -2.36 -1.13
CA GLN A 114 -0.47 -1.19 -1.07
C GLN A 114 -0.12 -0.23 0.08
N VAL A 115 1.16 0.00 0.34
CA VAL A 115 1.60 0.92 1.39
C VAL A 115 1.27 2.36 0.96
N MET A 116 0.51 3.08 1.77
CA MET A 116 0.15 4.48 1.51
C MET A 116 1.38 5.39 1.46
N GLY A 117 1.45 6.26 0.46
CA GLY A 117 2.57 7.18 0.25
C GLY A 117 2.79 8.15 1.41
N PHE A 118 1.75 8.55 2.14
CA PHE A 118 1.89 9.40 3.34
C PHE A 118 2.67 8.70 4.47
N ASN A 119 2.89 7.39 4.40
CA ASN A 119 3.72 6.63 5.34
C ASN A 119 5.21 6.60 4.96
N TYR A 120 5.66 7.38 3.96
CA TYR A 120 7.05 7.35 3.48
C TYR A 120 8.10 7.43 4.61
N ALA A 121 7.89 8.29 5.61
CA ALA A 121 8.79 8.42 6.75
C ALA A 121 8.82 7.17 7.64
N MET A 122 7.66 6.50 7.81
CA MET A 122 7.57 5.22 8.53
C MET A 122 8.25 4.08 7.76
N CYS A 123 8.32 4.19 6.43
CA CYS A 123 9.09 3.30 5.57
C CYS A 123 10.60 3.67 5.51
N GLY A 124 11.02 4.71 6.23
CA GLY A 124 12.42 5.14 6.31
C GLY A 124 12.90 5.97 5.11
N TYR A 125 11.99 6.58 4.35
CA TYR A 125 12.31 7.51 3.27
C TYR A 125 12.33 8.96 3.76
N GLY A 126 13.18 9.80 3.15
CA GLY A 126 13.23 11.23 3.44
C GLY A 126 12.11 12.02 2.76
N SER A 127 11.55 11.49 1.67
CA SER A 127 10.41 12.06 0.98
C SER A 127 9.51 10.98 0.36
N VAL A 128 8.27 11.36 0.02
CA VAL A 128 7.39 10.48 -0.73
C VAL A 128 7.92 10.20 -2.15
N GLU A 129 8.65 11.13 -2.75
CA GLU A 129 9.26 10.94 -4.06
C GLU A 129 10.29 9.81 -4.04
N GLU A 130 11.13 9.75 -3.00
CA GLU A 130 12.09 8.65 -2.81
C GLU A 130 11.37 7.30 -2.67
N MET A 131 10.29 7.26 -1.88
CA MET A 131 9.45 6.06 -1.76
C MET A 131 8.89 5.66 -3.13
N VAL A 132 8.29 6.58 -3.88
CA VAL A 132 7.72 6.29 -5.21
C VAL A 132 8.78 5.77 -6.17
N LYS A 133 9.98 6.38 -6.18
CA LYS A 133 11.09 5.93 -7.01
C LYS A 133 11.43 4.47 -6.72
N ASP A 134 11.59 4.10 -5.45
CA ASP A 134 11.88 2.73 -5.04
C ASP A 134 10.75 1.76 -5.39
N MET A 135 9.49 2.16 -5.19
CA MET A 135 8.32 1.36 -5.57
C MET A 135 8.28 1.05 -7.06
N CYS A 136 8.80 1.96 -7.89
CA CYS A 136 8.94 1.81 -9.33
C CYS A 136 10.17 1.01 -9.76
N VAL A 137 11.14 0.73 -8.88
CA VAL A 137 12.37 -0.02 -9.21
C VAL A 137 12.12 -1.53 -9.23
N GLY A 138 11.46 -2.07 -8.20
CA GLY A 138 11.39 -3.52 -8.05
C GLY A 138 10.45 -4.01 -6.96
N LYS A 139 10.07 -5.29 -7.08
CA LYS A 139 9.20 -5.97 -6.12
C LYS A 139 9.88 -6.14 -4.76
N ASP A 140 11.20 -6.32 -4.75
CA ASP A 140 12.07 -6.33 -3.58
C ASP A 140 11.98 -5.01 -2.81
N LYS A 141 11.97 -3.87 -3.50
CA LYS A 141 11.80 -2.54 -2.87
C LYS A 141 10.42 -2.35 -2.27
N GLN A 142 9.38 -2.81 -2.96
CA GLN A 142 8.02 -2.81 -2.41
C GLN A 142 7.93 -3.65 -1.13
N LEU A 143 8.58 -4.82 -1.11
CA LEU A 143 8.66 -5.70 0.06
C LEU A 143 9.46 -5.06 1.22
N GLU A 144 10.58 -4.39 0.93
CA GLU A 144 11.38 -3.67 1.92
C GLU A 144 10.60 -2.55 2.60
N ALA A 145 9.91 -1.72 1.81
CA ALA A 145 9.11 -0.61 2.33
C ALA A 145 7.96 -1.11 3.21
N PHE A 146 7.31 -2.21 2.82
CA PHE A 146 6.32 -2.91 3.65
C PHE A 146 6.92 -3.36 4.99
N ALA A 147 8.05 -4.05 4.98
CA ALA A 147 8.67 -4.57 6.19
C ALA A 147 9.07 -3.44 7.15
N ARG A 148 9.63 -2.35 6.63
CA ARG A 148 9.96 -1.16 7.43
C ARG A 148 8.71 -0.52 8.04
N PHE A 149 7.64 -0.39 7.26
CA PHE A 149 6.36 0.11 7.76
C PHE A 149 5.80 -0.77 8.89
N VAL A 150 5.73 -2.09 8.71
CA VAL A 150 5.24 -3.03 9.73
C VAL A 150 6.02 -2.90 11.03
N LYS A 151 7.35 -2.80 10.94
CA LYS A 151 8.23 -2.62 12.09
C LYS A 151 7.99 -1.28 12.78
N PHE A 152 7.93 -0.19 12.03
CA PHE A 152 7.69 1.15 12.58
C PHE A 152 6.31 1.26 13.25
N ALA A 153 5.27 0.75 12.58
CA ALA A 153 3.90 0.73 13.07
C ALA A 153 3.65 -0.30 14.19
N LYS A 154 4.70 -1.01 14.62
CA LYS A 154 4.67 -2.02 15.70
C LYS A 154 3.62 -3.11 15.46
N LEU A 155 3.47 -3.52 14.21
CA LEU A 155 2.53 -4.58 13.82
C LEU A 155 3.15 -5.98 13.92
N GLN A 156 4.46 -6.07 14.19
CA GLN A 156 5.18 -7.34 14.28
C GLN A 156 4.53 -8.31 15.28
N SER A 157 4.06 -7.82 16.43
CA SER A 157 3.54 -8.68 17.49
C SER A 157 2.25 -9.38 17.06
N CYS A 158 1.45 -8.73 16.21
CA CYS A 158 0.28 -9.37 15.62
C CYS A 158 0.71 -10.50 14.69
N LEU A 159 1.76 -10.30 13.89
CA LEU A 159 2.27 -11.30 12.96
C LEU A 159 2.95 -12.49 13.66
N GLU A 160 3.74 -12.22 14.70
CA GLU A 160 4.37 -13.23 15.55
C GLU A 160 3.32 -14.14 16.22
N GLN A 161 2.27 -13.53 16.77
CA GLN A 161 1.17 -14.23 17.44
C GLN A 161 0.12 -14.77 16.46
N LYS A 162 0.27 -14.51 15.15
CA LYS A 162 -0.71 -14.86 14.11
C LYS A 162 -2.11 -14.29 14.43
N ASP A 163 -2.16 -13.13 15.06
CA ASP A 163 -3.36 -12.32 15.29
C ASP A 163 -3.75 -11.64 13.96
N TRP A 164 -4.33 -12.43 13.05
CA TRP A 164 -4.72 -11.98 11.71
C TRP A 164 -5.75 -10.85 11.74
N ALA A 165 -6.70 -10.92 12.67
CA ALA A 165 -7.69 -9.88 12.88
C ALA A 165 -7.05 -8.58 13.37
N GLY A 166 -6.18 -8.65 14.38
CA GLY A 166 -5.49 -7.49 14.91
C GLY A 166 -4.46 -6.89 13.94
N PHE A 167 -3.85 -7.70 13.07
CA PHE A 167 -3.03 -7.21 11.96
C PHE A 167 -3.90 -6.52 10.90
N ALA A 168 -4.90 -7.22 10.36
CA ALA A 168 -5.76 -6.71 9.28
C ALA A 168 -6.50 -5.43 9.68
N ARG A 169 -7.00 -5.35 10.93
CA ARG A 169 -7.64 -4.13 11.45
C ARG A 169 -6.71 -2.92 11.44
N ARG A 170 -5.44 -3.12 11.77
CA ARG A 170 -4.45 -2.03 11.85
C ARG A 170 -3.85 -1.69 10.48
N TYR A 171 -3.71 -2.68 9.61
CA TYR A 171 -3.12 -2.54 8.28
C TYR A 171 -4.16 -2.08 7.23
N ASN A 172 -5.29 -2.78 7.12
CA ASN A 172 -6.35 -2.51 6.14
C ASN A 172 -7.46 -1.60 6.68
N GLY A 173 -7.51 -1.37 8.00
CA GLY A 173 -8.45 -0.47 8.66
C GLY A 173 -9.69 -1.16 9.25
N PRO A 174 -10.64 -0.41 9.86
CA PRO A 174 -11.76 -0.97 10.61
C PRO A 174 -12.74 -1.79 9.75
N GLY A 175 -12.76 -1.58 8.43
CA GLY A 175 -13.59 -2.33 7.49
C GLY A 175 -13.05 -3.73 7.12
N TYR A 176 -11.86 -4.12 7.61
CA TYR A 176 -11.15 -5.34 7.18
C TYR A 176 -12.00 -6.62 7.18
N ALA A 177 -12.91 -6.75 8.15
CA ALA A 177 -13.75 -7.93 8.33
C ALA A 177 -14.81 -8.08 7.23
N GLN A 178 -15.28 -6.98 6.62
CA GLN A 178 -16.23 -7.02 5.51
C GLN A 178 -15.59 -7.67 4.27
N ASP A 179 -14.30 -7.41 4.07
CA ASP A 179 -13.50 -8.00 3.00
C ASP A 179 -12.80 -9.30 3.41
N GLN A 180 -13.06 -9.80 4.63
CA GLN A 180 -12.54 -11.04 5.19
C GLN A 180 -11.00 -11.14 5.15
N TYR A 181 -10.30 -10.02 5.35
CA TYR A 181 -8.82 -9.98 5.30
C TYR A 181 -8.18 -10.94 6.31
N ASP A 182 -8.73 -11.01 7.52
CA ASP A 182 -8.31 -11.92 8.58
C ASP A 182 -8.38 -13.39 8.16
N LYS A 183 -9.52 -13.82 7.62
CA LYS A 183 -9.71 -15.20 7.15
C LYS A 183 -8.82 -15.53 5.96
N LYS A 184 -8.69 -14.60 5.02
CA LYS A 184 -7.81 -14.76 3.84
C LYS A 184 -6.34 -14.92 4.26
N LEU A 185 -5.88 -14.13 5.24
CA LEU A 185 -4.53 -14.24 5.79
C LEU A 185 -4.31 -15.59 6.46
N GLU A 186 -5.27 -16.03 7.29
CA GLU A 186 -5.20 -17.34 7.94
C GLU A 186 -5.16 -18.49 6.93
N GLU A 187 -6.04 -18.48 5.93
CA GLU A 187 -6.09 -19.48 4.87
C GLU A 187 -4.80 -19.51 4.04
N ALA A 188 -4.28 -18.34 3.67
CA ALA A 188 -3.03 -18.23 2.94
C ALA A 188 -1.85 -18.75 3.76
N TYR A 189 -1.78 -18.42 5.06
CA TYR A 189 -0.73 -18.93 5.95
C TYR A 189 -0.75 -20.46 6.02
N ARG A 190 -1.94 -21.06 6.22
CA ARG A 190 -2.11 -22.52 6.25
C ARG A 190 -1.66 -23.21 4.96
N LYS A 191 -1.74 -22.52 3.82
CA LYS A 191 -1.25 -23.04 2.54
C LYS A 191 0.28 -23.10 2.52
N PHE A 192 0.95 -22.02 2.92
CA PHE A 192 2.42 -21.93 2.90
C PHE A 192 3.13 -22.71 4.02
N THR A 193 2.41 -23.18 5.04
CA THR A 193 2.96 -24.08 6.08
C THR A 193 2.81 -25.56 5.75
N LYS A 194 2.00 -25.92 4.75
CA LYS A 194 1.78 -27.31 4.32
C LYS A 194 2.66 -27.71 3.14
N GLU A 195 3.32 -26.73 2.53
CA GLU A 195 4.38 -26.90 1.53
C GLU A 195 5.71 -27.21 2.23
#